data_AF-A0A852KNG5-F1
#
_entry.id   AF-A0A852KNG5-F1
#
_cell.length_a   1.000
_cell.length_b   1.000
_cell.length_c   1.000
_cell.angle_alpha   90.00
_cell.angle_beta   90.00
_cell.angle_gamma   90.00
#
_symmetry.space_group_name_H-M   'P 1'
#
loop_
_entity.id
_entity.type
_entity.pdbx_description
1 polymer ?
#
loop_
_entity_poly.entity_id
_entity_poly.type
_entity_poly.pdbx_seq_one_letter_code
_entity_poly.pdbx_strand_id
1 'polypeptide(L)'
;MWWLRVLVLLVPVTLAQLQPQRELDAQWELWKKTYRKQYNGEADEVTRRLIWEKNLKYINRHNLEQALGIHSFELAMNHLGDMV
;
A
#
# COMPACT_ATOMS: atom_id res chain seq x y z
N MET A 1 -12.81 -30.07 -19.73
CA MET A 1 -13.12 -28.86 -18.92
C MET A 1 -12.10 -28.65 -17.80
N TRP A 2 -10.89 -28.17 -18.11
CA TRP A 2 -9.89 -27.76 -17.09
C TRP A 2 -9.75 -26.23 -16.98
N TRP A 3 -10.18 -25.50 -18.01
CA TRP A 3 -10.08 -24.04 -18.11
C TRP A 3 -11.02 -23.29 -17.14
N LEU A 4 -12.18 -23.85 -16.79
CA LEU A 4 -13.08 -23.26 -15.78
C LEU A 4 -12.47 -23.23 -14.37
N ARG A 5 -11.58 -24.18 -14.03
CA ARG A 5 -10.90 -24.20 -12.72
C ARG A 5 -9.82 -23.10 -12.62
N VAL A 6 -9.19 -22.76 -13.74
CA VAL A 6 -8.18 -21.69 -13.80
C VAL A 6 -8.83 -20.32 -13.61
N LEU A 7 -10.02 -20.10 -14.17
CA LEU A 7 -10.77 -18.84 -14.02
C LEU A 7 -11.20 -18.55 -12.58
N VAL A 8 -11.60 -19.58 -11.82
CA VAL A 8 -12.07 -19.42 -10.43
C VAL A 8 -10.94 -19.01 -9.47
N LEU A 9 -9.68 -19.35 -9.76
CA LEU A 9 -8.53 -18.99 -8.90
C LEU A 9 -8.00 -17.58 -9.15
N LEU A 10 -8.24 -16.98 -10.33
CA LEU A 10 -7.71 -15.66 -10.68
C LEU A 10 -8.56 -14.52 -10.11
N VAL A 11 -9.88 -14.68 -10.02
CA VAL A 11 -10.79 -13.64 -9.49
C VAL A 11 -10.49 -13.26 -8.03
N PRO A 12 -10.27 -14.19 -7.07
CA PRO A 12 -9.97 -13.85 -5.68
C PRO A 12 -8.66 -13.05 -5.51
N VAL A 13 -7.64 -13.37 -6.31
CA VAL A 13 -6.32 -12.73 -6.23
C VAL A 13 -6.39 -11.25 -6.62
N THR A 14 -7.19 -10.93 -7.65
CA THR A 14 -7.37 -9.53 -8.11
C THR A 14 -8.12 -8.67 -7.10
N LEU A 15 -9.11 -9.22 -6.40
CA LEU A 15 -9.89 -8.50 -5.38
C LEU A 15 -9.06 -8.18 -4.13
N ALA A 16 -8.13 -9.06 -3.76
CA ALA A 16 -7.26 -8.85 -2.60
C ALA A 16 -6.34 -7.62 -2.75
N GLN A 17 -6.00 -7.23 -3.98
CA GLN A 17 -5.18 -6.04 -4.26
C GLN A 17 -5.96 -4.71 -4.17
N LEU A 18 -7.29 -4.78 -4.11
CA LEU A 18 -8.18 -3.61 -4.06
C LEU A 18 -8.62 -3.26 -2.64
N GLN A 19 -8.12 -3.98 -1.63
CA GLN A 19 -8.52 -3.79 -0.23
C GLN A 19 -7.30 -3.46 0.63
N PRO A 20 -7.43 -2.56 1.62
CA PRO A 20 -6.37 -2.31 2.60
C PRO A 20 -5.92 -3.57 3.32
N GLN A 21 -4.61 -3.67 3.58
CA GLN A 21 -4.04 -4.76 4.34
C GLN A 21 -4.25 -4.54 5.84
N ARG A 22 -5.04 -5.43 6.47
CA ARG A 22 -5.37 -5.39 7.90
C ARG A 22 -4.15 -5.32 8.82
N GLU A 23 -3.06 -5.97 8.45
CA GLU A 23 -1.80 -5.96 9.21
C GLU A 23 -1.17 -4.56 9.34
N LEU A 24 -1.52 -3.64 8.43
CA LEU A 24 -1.00 -2.27 8.41
C LEU A 24 -1.93 -1.26 9.10
N ASP A 25 -3.09 -1.69 9.63
CA ASP A 25 -4.12 -0.77 10.14
C ASP A 25 -3.59 0.08 11.30
N ALA A 26 -2.84 -0.53 12.22
CA ALA A 26 -2.22 0.19 13.33
C ALA A 26 -1.20 1.26 12.84
N GLN A 27 -0.44 0.95 11.78
CA GLN A 27 0.53 1.88 11.21
C GLN A 27 -0.18 3.02 10.47
N TRP A 28 -1.28 2.75 9.78
CA TRP A 28 -2.11 3.75 9.14
C TRP A 28 -2.68 4.75 10.12
N GLU A 29 -3.31 4.25 11.19
CA GLU A 29 -3.89 5.12 12.22
C GLU A 29 -2.81 6.01 12.87
N LEU A 30 -1.64 5.43 13.17
CA LEU A 30 -0.53 6.20 13.71
C LEU A 30 -0.02 7.25 12.72
N TRP A 31 0.13 6.90 11.45
CA TRP A 31 0.59 7.82 10.40
C TRP A 31 -0.41 8.96 10.17
N LYS A 32 -1.72 8.66 10.08
CA LYS A 32 -2.78 9.66 9.98
C LYS A 32 -2.74 10.62 11.17
N LYS A 33 -2.61 10.10 12.40
CA LYS A 33 -2.51 10.91 13.62
C LYS A 33 -1.28 11.80 13.61
N THR A 34 -0.13 11.26 13.21
CA THR A 34 1.15 11.98 13.16
C THR A 34 1.08 13.17 12.21
N TYR A 35 0.48 12.98 11.03
CA TYR A 35 0.37 14.03 10.00
C TYR A 35 -0.99 14.73 9.98
N ARG A 36 -1.84 14.50 10.98
CA ARG A 36 -3.18 15.09 11.16
C ARG A 36 -4.07 14.98 9.93
N LYS A 37 -4.05 13.82 9.27
CA LYS A 37 -4.82 13.53 8.07
C LYS A 37 -6.30 13.36 8.37
N GLN A 38 -7.15 13.94 7.55
CA GLN A 38 -8.60 13.83 7.59
C GLN A 38 -9.12 13.67 6.17
N TYR A 39 -10.14 12.84 5.97
CA TYR A 39 -10.67 12.48 4.65
C TYR A 39 -12.17 12.64 4.61
N ASN A 40 -12.71 12.84 3.40
CA ASN A 40 -14.13 13.07 3.19
C ASN A 40 -14.89 11.75 3.07
N GLY A 41 -14.98 11.04 4.20
CA GLY A 41 -15.69 9.76 4.31
C GLY A 41 -14.84 8.53 3.95
N GLU A 42 -15.46 7.36 4.09
CA GLU A 42 -14.78 6.06 4.01
C GLU A 42 -14.17 5.78 2.63
N ALA A 43 -14.86 6.16 1.54
CA ALA A 43 -14.36 5.91 0.19
C ALA A 43 -13.07 6.68 -0.14
N ASP A 44 -12.98 7.95 0.27
CA ASP A 44 -11.75 8.75 0.13
C ASP A 44 -10.65 8.15 1.01
N GLU A 45 -10.95 7.82 2.28
CA GLU A 45 -9.98 7.20 3.17
C GLU A 45 -9.43 5.88 2.62
N VAL A 46 -10.28 4.98 2.10
CA VAL A 46 -9.85 3.72 1.49
C VAL A 46 -8.95 3.97 0.28
N THR A 47 -9.29 4.96 -0.56
CA THR A 47 -8.46 5.32 -1.71
C THR A 47 -7.07 5.81 -1.26
N ARG A 48 -7.03 6.67 -0.23
CA ARG A 48 -5.79 7.22 0.34
C ARG A 48 -4.95 6.14 1.00
N ARG A 49 -5.61 5.21 1.69
CA ARG A 49 -5.00 4.04 2.31
C ARG A 49 -4.31 3.14 1.28
N LEU A 50 -4.95 2.88 0.15
CA LEU A 50 -4.36 2.07 -0.93
C LEU A 50 -3.13 2.75 -1.55
N ILE A 51 -3.17 4.07 -1.75
CA ILE A 51 -2.02 4.84 -2.23
C ILE A 51 -0.87 4.77 -1.22
N TRP A 52 -1.18 4.97 0.06
CA TRP A 52 -0.21 4.88 1.14
C TRP A 52 0.48 3.51 1.23
N GLU A 53 -0.28 2.41 1.12
CA GLU A 53 0.29 1.06 1.11
C GLU A 53 1.16 0.80 -0.12
N LYS A 54 0.74 1.30 -1.29
CA LYS A 54 1.54 1.24 -2.52
C LYS A 54 2.88 1.97 -2.34
N ASN A 55 2.86 3.16 -1.76
CA ASN A 55 4.06 3.94 -1.50
C ASN A 55 4.95 3.29 -0.43
N LEU A 56 4.37 2.67 0.60
CA LEU A 56 5.12 1.89 1.58
C LEU A 56 5.85 0.71 0.93
N LYS A 57 5.17 -0.03 0.04
CA LYS A 57 5.77 -1.13 -0.73
C LYS A 57 6.91 -0.63 -1.64
N TYR A 58 6.74 0.53 -2.26
CA TYR A 58 7.78 1.16 -3.07
C TYR A 58 9.02 1.51 -2.24
N ILE A 59 8.82 2.16 -1.09
CA ILE A 59 9.90 2.52 -0.16
C ILE A 59 10.68 1.29 0.28
N ASN A 60 9.97 0.23 0.72
CA ASN A 60 10.61 -1.00 1.18
C ASN A 60 11.44 -1.67 0.08
N ARG A 61 10.91 -1.73 -1.16
CA ARG A 61 11.66 -2.28 -2.29
C ARG A 61 12.89 -1.44 -2.62
N HIS A 62 12.73 -0.12 -2.72
CA HIS A 62 13.84 0.79 -2.99
C HIS A 62 14.95 0.68 -1.94
N ASN A 63 14.60 0.61 -0.66
CA ASN A 63 15.59 0.51 0.40
C ASN A 63 16.27 -0.87 0.44
N LEU A 64 15.59 -1.94 0.02
CA LEU A 64 16.23 -3.23 -0.22
C LEU A 64 17.24 -3.14 -1.38
N GLU A 65 16.87 -2.48 -2.47
CA GLU A 65 17.77 -2.23 -3.61
C GLU A 65 18.96 -1.35 -3.22
N GLN A 66 18.74 -0.33 -2.36
CA GLN A 66 19.78 0.50 -1.77
C GLN A 66 20.76 -0.35 -0.95
N ALA A 67 20.26 -1.26 -0.11
CA ALA A 67 21.11 -2.14 0.70
C ALA A 67 21.96 -3.10 -0.14
N LEU A 68 21.53 -3.37 -1.38
CA LEU A 68 22.30 -4.13 -2.40
C LEU A 68 23.26 -3.23 -3.22
N GLY A 69 23.34 -1.94 -2.92
CA GLY A 69 24.19 -0.96 -3.60
C GLY A 69 23.65 -0.43 -4.92
N ILE A 70 22.37 -0.67 -5.24
CA ILE A 70 21.75 -0.20 -6.50
C ILE A 70 21.43 1.30 -6.43
N HIS A 71 21.02 1.78 -5.25
CA HIS A 71 20.72 3.19 -5.00
C HIS A 71 21.69 3.77 -3.97
N SER A 72 21.93 5.08 -4.06
CA SER A 72 22.84 5.81 -3.16
C SER A 72 22.14 6.48 -1.98
N PHE A 73 20.82 6.33 -1.85
CA PHE A 73 20.00 6.97 -0.82
C PHE A 73 18.84 6.08 -0.42
N GLU A 74 18.26 6.35 0.75
CA GLU A 74 17.08 5.67 1.25
C GLU A 74 15.84 6.56 1.16
N LEU A 75 14.67 5.93 1.13
CA LEU A 75 13.38 6.59 1.23
C LEU A 75 12.75 6.31 2.60
N ALA A 76 11.88 7.22 3.03
CA ALA A 76 11.10 7.04 4.25
C ALA A 76 9.67 7.53 4.03
N MET A 77 8.73 6.90 4.75
CA MET A 77 7.33 7.31 4.71
C MET A 77 7.18 8.70 5.32
N ASN A 78 6.56 9.63 4.59
CA ASN A 78 6.40 11.02 5.00
C ASN A 78 4.94 11.50 4.85
N HIS A 79 4.69 12.80 5.05
CA HIS A 79 3.36 13.40 4.99
C HIS A 79 2.69 13.35 3.60
N LEU A 80 3.45 13.10 2.53
CA LEU A 80 2.96 12.92 1.16
C LEU A 80 2.67 11.45 0.83
N GLY A 81 2.76 10.56 1.82
CA GLY A 81 2.62 9.11 1.63
C GLY A 81 1.31 8.66 0.97
N ASP A 82 0.23 9.43 1.09
CA ASP A 82 -1.10 9.16 0.52
C ASP A 82 -1.36 9.87 -0.82
N MET A 83 -0.31 10.38 -1.48
CA MET A 83 -0.38 11.08 -2.76
C MET A 83 0.13 10.19 -3.93
N VAL A 84 -0.42 10.45 -5.12
CA VAL A 84 -0.07 9.78 -6.39
C VAL A 84 1.14 10.44 -7.04
#